data_AF-A0A974UEP3-F1
#
_entry.id   AF-A0A974UEP3-F1
#
_cell.length_a   1.000
_cell.length_b   1.000
_cell.length_c   1.000
_cell.angle_alpha   90.00
_cell.angle_beta   90.00
_cell.angle_gamma   90.00
#
_symmetry.space_group_name_H-M   'P 1'
#
loop_
_entity.id
_entity.type
_entity.pdbx_description
1 polymer ?
#
loop_
_entity_poly.entity_id
_entity_poly.type
_entity_poly.pdbx_seq_one_letter_code
_entity_poly.pdbx_strand_id
1 'polypeptide(L)'
;MILDIRMKTGFFETKAYEMLIGTDKLIVSSKETESDSIIILANNITSIILKNEKSPGIEIQTEEKNYQGSFTEKIDFEKLVSLLKENLSVKIICEYEGGEDYV
;
A
#
# COMPACT_ATOMS: atom_id res chain seq x y z
N MET A 1 -0.33 -11.71 3.63
CA MET A 1 -1.69 -11.38 3.13
C MET A 1 -1.58 -10.92 1.69
N ILE A 2 -2.53 -11.29 0.84
CA ILE A 2 -2.61 -10.85 -0.56
C ILE A 2 -3.72 -9.80 -0.68
N LEU A 3 -3.44 -8.71 -1.40
CA LEU A 3 -4.33 -7.59 -1.60
C LEU A 3 -4.40 -7.21 -3.08
N ASP A 4 -5.61 -6.99 -3.57
CA ASP A 4 -5.83 -6.46 -4.91
C ASP A 4 -5.77 -4.94 -4.89
N ILE A 5 -4.87 -4.40 -5.70
CA ILE A 5 -4.64 -2.96 -5.80
C ILE A 5 -4.59 -2.50 -7.26
N ARG A 6 -4.97 -1.25 -7.51
CA ARG A 6 -4.65 -0.56 -8.75
C ARG A 6 -3.51 0.41 -8.50
N MET A 7 -2.36 0.14 -9.09
CA MET A 7 -1.21 1.05 -8.97
C MET A 7 -1.25 2.14 -10.01
N LYS A 8 -0.81 3.34 -9.63
CA LYS A 8 -0.57 4.44 -10.55
C LYS A 8 0.74 4.21 -11.31
N THR A 9 0.67 4.02 -12.62
CA THR A 9 1.84 3.79 -13.50
C THR A 9 2.14 4.99 -14.40
N GLY A 10 1.25 5.98 -14.43
CA GLY A 10 1.41 7.23 -15.17
C GLY A 10 0.51 8.33 -14.60
N PHE A 11 0.42 9.47 -15.28
CA PHE A 11 -0.37 10.60 -14.79
C PHE A 11 -1.86 10.26 -14.61
N PHE A 12 -2.43 9.52 -15.57
CA PHE A 12 -3.83 9.10 -15.60
C PHE A 12 -3.99 7.57 -15.66
N GLU A 13 -2.88 6.83 -15.73
CA GLU A 13 -2.89 5.39 -15.94
C GLU A 13 -2.79 4.65 -14.62
N THR A 14 -3.69 3.67 -14.44
CA THR A 14 -3.59 2.70 -13.36
C THR A 14 -3.69 1.29 -13.92
N LYS A 15 -2.89 0.37 -13.38
CA LYS A 15 -2.88 -1.05 -13.77
C LYS A 15 -3.18 -1.94 -12.58
N ALA A 16 -3.72 -3.13 -12.85
CA ALA A 16 -4.06 -4.08 -11.80
C ALA A 16 -2.80 -4.81 -11.29
N TYR A 17 -2.61 -4.79 -9.98
CA TYR A 17 -1.52 -5.51 -9.30
C TYR A 17 -2.06 -6.30 -8.12
N GLU A 18 -1.30 -7.32 -7.74
CA GLU A 18 -1.43 -8.04 -6.49
C GLU A 18 -0.30 -7.60 -5.55
N MET A 19 -0.65 -7.16 -4.35
CA MET A 19 0.32 -6.86 -3.29
C MET A 19 0.35 -7.99 -2.26
N LEU A 20 1.51 -8.60 -2.09
CA LEU A 20 1.80 -9.57 -1.04
C LEU A 20 2.63 -8.92 0.07
N ILE A 21 2.09 -8.94 1.29
CA ILE A 21 2.82 -8.61 2.51
C ILE A 21 3.53 -9.89 2.97
N GLY A 22 4.86 -9.89 2.90
CA GLY A 22 5.71 -10.95 3.41
C GLY A 22 6.67 -10.45 4.48
N THR A 23 7.40 -11.37 5.12
CA THR A 23 8.39 -11.03 6.14
C THR A 23 9.50 -10.15 5.55
N ASP A 24 9.66 -8.97 6.12
CA ASP A 24 10.64 -7.93 5.74
C ASP A 24 10.56 -7.46 4.28
N LYS A 25 9.43 -7.66 3.59
CA LYS A 25 9.25 -7.21 2.20
C LYS A 25 7.81 -7.06 1.78
N LEU A 26 7.60 -6.18 0.81
CA LEU A 26 6.40 -6.11 0.00
C LEU A 26 6.73 -6.61 -1.41
N ILE A 27 5.85 -7.43 -1.97
CA ILE A 27 5.95 -7.86 -3.37
C ILE A 27 4.71 -7.34 -4.09
N VAL A 28 4.92 -6.68 -5.21
CA VAL A 28 3.83 -6.13 -6.02
C VAL A 28 3.94 -6.69 -7.43
N SER A 29 3.01 -7.55 -7.81
CA SER A 29 3.05 -8.31 -9.06
C SER A 29 1.93 -7.88 -9.99
N SER A 30 2.25 -7.57 -11.25
CA SER A 30 1.26 -7.18 -12.25
C SER A 30 0.31 -8.35 -12.53
N LYS A 31 -0.99 -8.08 -12.54
CA LYS A 31 -2.00 -9.08 -12.99
C LYS A 31 -2.11 -9.15 -14.51
N GLU A 32 -1.54 -8.18 -15.20
CA GLU A 32 -1.63 -8.04 -16.66
C GLU A 32 -0.38 -8.61 -17.36
N THR A 33 0.73 -8.78 -16.64
CA THR A 33 2.00 -9.22 -17.21
C THR A 33 2.74 -10.11 -16.21
N GLU A 34 2.85 -11.40 -16.50
CA GLU A 34 3.41 -12.41 -15.56
C GLU A 34 4.85 -12.12 -15.10
N SER A 35 5.61 -11.33 -15.86
CA SER A 35 7.02 -11.05 -15.58
C SER A 35 7.28 -9.75 -14.82
N ASP A 36 6.26 -8.92 -14.58
CA ASP A 36 6.44 -7.60 -13.96
C ASP A 36 6.13 -7.67 -12.46
N SER A 37 7.17 -7.90 -11.65
CA SER A 37 7.08 -7.91 -10.19
C SER A 37 8.10 -6.98 -9.57
N ILE A 38 7.66 -6.23 -8.56
CA ILE A 38 8.46 -5.27 -7.82
C ILE A 38 8.61 -5.80 -6.41
N ILE A 39 9.84 -6.06 -5.99
CA ILE A 39 10.16 -6.44 -4.61
C ILE A 39 10.70 -5.22 -3.89
N ILE A 40 10.03 -4.82 -2.81
CA ILE A 40 10.41 -3.69 -1.96
C ILE A 40 10.79 -4.25 -0.59
N LEU A 41 12.08 -4.21 -0.26
CA LEU A 41 12.57 -4.66 1.04
C LEU A 41 12.23 -3.64 2.14
N ALA A 42 11.93 -4.10 3.34
CA ALA A 42 11.53 -3.24 4.46
C ALA A 42 12.59 -2.17 4.80
N ASN A 43 13.87 -2.51 4.69
CA ASN A 43 14.98 -1.58 4.92
C ASN A 43 15.04 -0.44 3.89
N ASN A 44 14.40 -0.59 2.73
CA ASN A 44 14.33 0.44 1.70
C ASN A 44 13.05 1.27 1.81
N ILE A 45 12.12 0.91 2.70
CA ILE A 45 10.87 1.64 2.93
C ILE A 45 11.11 2.69 4.00
N THR A 46 10.89 3.95 3.66
CA THR A 46 10.96 5.08 4.59
C THR A 46 9.66 5.23 5.36
N SER A 47 8.51 5.08 4.69
CA SER A 47 7.20 5.01 5.32
C SER A 47 6.14 4.36 4.44
N ILE A 48 5.07 3.89 5.07
CA ILE A 48 3.83 3.47 4.41
C ILE A 48 2.71 4.39 4.87
N ILE A 49 2.00 5.00 3.92
CA ILE A 49 0.84 5.84 4.18
C ILE A 49 -0.40 5.09 3.74
N LEU A 50 -1.36 4.95 4.66
CA LEU A 50 -2.66 4.34 4.42
C LEU A 50 -3.71 5.45 4.40
N LYS A 51 -4.39 5.62 3.27
CA LYS A 51 -5.43 6.63 3.08
C LYS A 51 -6.79 5.96 3.25
N ASN A 52 -7.48 6.23 4.35
CA ASN A 52 -8.82 5.72 4.61
C ASN A 52 -9.86 6.79 4.26
N GLU A 53 -9.87 7.21 3.00
CA GLU A 53 -10.77 8.22 2.44
C GLU A 53 -11.81 7.56 1.50
N LYS A 54 -12.57 8.36 0.72
CA LYS A 54 -13.51 7.86 -0.30
C LYS A 54 -12.92 6.83 -1.27
N SER A 55 -11.61 6.91 -1.53
CA SER A 55 -10.87 5.92 -2.32
C SER A 55 -9.74 5.36 -1.44
N PRO A 56 -10.01 4.30 -0.65
CA PRO A 56 -9.01 3.64 0.17
C PRO A 56 -7.73 3.34 -0.62
N GLY A 57 -6.58 3.71 -0.08
CA GLY A 57 -5.33 3.56 -0.79
C GLY A 57 -4.11 3.42 0.07
N ILE A 58 -3.00 3.15 -0.61
CA ILE A 58 -1.69 2.94 -0.02
C ILE A 58 -0.64 3.71 -0.83
N GLU A 59 0.27 4.34 -0.12
CA GLU A 59 1.49 4.90 -0.66
C GLU A 59 2.69 4.30 0.07
N ILE A 60 3.59 3.68 -0.68
CA ILE A 60 4.85 3.11 -0.17
C ILE A 60 5.95 4.07 -0.60
N GLN A 61 6.59 4.71 0.38
CA GLN A 61 7.69 5.63 0.15
C GLN A 61 9.01 4.89 0.33
N THR A 62 9.88 4.97 -0.66
CA THR A 62 11.26 4.49 -0.58
C THR A 62 12.23 5.65 -0.75
N GLU A 63 13.52 5.40 -0.62
CA GLU A 63 14.55 6.42 -0.90
C GLU A 63 14.57 6.84 -2.37
N GLU A 64 14.23 5.92 -3.28
CA GLU A 64 14.33 6.16 -4.72
C GLU A 64 13.04 6.70 -5.34
N LYS A 65 11.87 6.20 -4.90
CA LYS A 65 10.58 6.57 -5.48
C LYS A 65 9.40 6.23 -4.58
N ASN A 66 8.24 6.78 -4.92
CA ASN A 66 6.99 6.47 -4.25
C ASN A 66 6.13 5.57 -5.15
N TYR A 67 5.52 4.57 -4.54
CA TYR A 67 4.54 3.70 -5.17
C TYR A 67 3.17 4.04 -4.62
N GLN A 68 2.21 4.35 -5.49
CA GLN A 68 0.86 4.73 -5.08
C GLN A 68 -0.15 3.77 -5.69
N GLY A 69 -1.14 3.36 -4.91
CA GLY A 69 -2.25 2.57 -5.39
C GLY A 69 -3.51 2.71 -4.56
N SER A 70 -4.63 2.31 -5.13
CA SER A 70 -5.91 2.19 -4.45
C SER A 70 -6.31 0.74 -4.27
N PHE A 71 -6.98 0.44 -3.17
CA PHE A 71 -7.56 -0.88 -2.94
C PHE A 71 -8.81 -1.05 -3.79
N THR A 72 -8.99 -2.22 -4.42
CA THR A 72 -10.16 -2.49 -5.27
C THR A 72 -11.37 -2.99 -4.49
N GLU A 73 -11.14 -3.49 -3.29
CA GLU A 73 -12.18 -4.06 -2.42
C GLU A 73 -12.21 -3.34 -1.08
N LYS A 74 -13.26 -3.60 -0.29
CA LYS A 74 -13.36 -3.10 1.07
C LYS A 74 -12.26 -3.74 1.93
N ILE A 75 -11.37 -2.91 2.46
CA ILE A 75 -10.26 -3.33 3.31
C ILE A 75 -10.61 -3.11 4.78
N ASP A 76 -10.25 -4.09 5.60
CA ASP A 76 -10.15 -3.91 7.05
C ASP A 76 -8.79 -3.25 7.37
N PHE A 77 -8.81 -1.93 7.59
CA PHE A 77 -7.61 -1.14 7.84
C PHE A 77 -6.91 -1.50 9.15
N GLU A 78 -7.65 -1.87 10.20
CA GLU A 78 -7.04 -2.26 11.48
C GLU A 78 -6.24 -3.56 11.31
N LYS A 79 -6.83 -4.53 10.60
CA LYS A 79 -6.15 -5.78 10.26
C LYS A 79 -4.95 -5.54 9.34
N LEU A 80 -5.08 -4.66 8.36
CA LEU A 80 -3.97 -4.30 7.46
C LEU A 80 -2.81 -3.66 8.22
N VAL A 81 -3.09 -2.68 9.09
CA VAL A 81 -2.07 -2.02 9.93
C VAL A 81 -1.36 -3.03 10.82
N SER A 82 -2.11 -3.93 11.45
CA SER A 82 -1.55 -4.97 12.31
C SER A 82 -0.59 -5.88 11.53
N LEU A 83 -1.02 -6.37 10.37
CA LEU A 83 -0.21 -7.22 9.50
C LEU A 83 1.06 -6.52 8.99
N LEU A 84 0.96 -5.24 8.62
CA LEU A 84 2.12 -4.46 8.20
C LEU A 84 3.13 -4.31 9.35
N LYS A 85 2.68 -4.01 10.57
CA LYS A 85 3.56 -3.90 11.75
C LYS A 85 4.22 -5.23 12.13
N GLU A 86 3.49 -6.33 11.99
CA GLU A 86 4.00 -7.68 12.28
C GLU A 86 5.08 -8.12 11.29
N ASN A 87 4.99 -7.71 10.03
CA ASN A 87 5.86 -8.19 8.96
C ASN A 87 6.94 -7.19 8.56
N LEU A 88 6.76 -5.89 8.85
CA LEU A 88 7.63 -4.81 8.43
C LEU A 88 7.93 -3.90 9.62
N SER A 89 9.21 -3.75 9.96
CA SER A 89 9.67 -2.79 10.96
C SER A 89 9.77 -1.38 10.37
N VAL A 90 8.66 -0.84 9.86
CA VAL A 90 8.60 0.44 9.12
C VAL A 90 7.61 1.41 9.75
N LYS A 91 7.80 2.71 9.50
CA LYS A 91 6.85 3.74 9.91
C LYS A 91 5.56 3.62 9.10
N ILE A 92 4.42 3.51 9.79
CA ILE A 92 3.08 3.50 9.17
C ILE A 92 2.32 4.76 9.59
N ILE A 93 1.78 5.48 8.62
CA ILE A 93 0.97 6.69 8.81
C ILE A 93 -0.44 6.37 8.31
N CYS A 94 -1.45 6.66 9.11
CA CYS A 94 -2.84 6.46 8.73
C CYS A 94 -3.52 7.84 8.60
N GLU A 95 -3.99 8.15 7.40
CA GLU A 95 -4.73 9.37 7.08
C GLU A 95 -6.23 9.02 7.07
N TYR A 96 -7.00 9.67 7.94
CA TYR A 96 -8.44 9.51 8.08
C TYR A 96 -9.13 10.85 7.76
N GLU A 97 -10.21 10.83 6.97
CA GLU A 97 -11.12 11.97 6.92
C GLU A 97 -11.95 12.02 8.22
N GLY A 98 -11.82 13.11 8.97
CA GLY A 98 -12.71 13.43 10.09
C GLY A 98 -12.06 13.31 11.46
N GLY A 99 -11.42 14.41 11.90
CA GLY A 99 -11.70 14.83 13.26
C GLY A 99 -13.17 15.27 13.28
N GLU A 100 -14.03 14.49 13.94
CA GLU A 100 -15.20 15.13 14.53
C GLU A 100 -14.63 16.08 15.59
N ASP A 101 -14.58 17.37 15.26
CA ASP A 101 -14.60 18.41 16.30
C ASP A 101 -15.89 18.17 17.07
N TYR A 102 -15.79 17.46 18.19
CA TYR A 102 -16.80 17.52 19.23
C TYR A 102 -16.73 18.95 19.80
N VAL A 103 -17.54 19.85 19.23
CA VAL A 103 -17.83 21.18 19.79
C VAL A 103 -18.81 21.02 20.95
#